data_AF-A0A849VC03-F1
#
_entry.id   AF-A0A849VC03-F1
#
_cell.length_a   1.000
_cell.length_b   1.000
_cell.length_c   1.000
_cell.angle_alpha   90.00
_cell.angle_beta   90.00
_cell.angle_gamma   90.00
#
_symmetry.space_group_name_H-M   'P 1'
#
loop_
_entity.id
_entity.type
_entity.pdbx_description
1 polymer ?
#
loop_
_entity_poly.entity_id
_entity_poly.type
_entity_poly.pdbx_seq_one_letter_code
_entity_poly.pdbx_strand_id
1 'polypeptide(L)'
;MATINNAIQEMVDHLVDKMRSNEKLTAEEQTLVSNAIQKLSSSANLEAALVAVAEEHLDEATGHLTSASDIVKELQAKLLEQSDNLGLLPELETKFNEITSSLVTNVANTLADLPKQLIDPTYKLGEPEFRLDYYDNTTSSIFKSSDGYGVYNSINLVNYDESTFCGYYDAGSQTKAANPATIVLIEADGTVSKAVQPSSISSLNGADRLGILVLPSNHTALFTFAPSTKELTIYKANSFTVESVQETDYFKIYQDKASKSLFTVDAGILHEFDGTRWVQKTEHVFSNESQFESWAITHQLLPLHEQTILPKASSEQISNDLRGFGHAHDCLLVKRPQIQLEVALHQGRYSQIPLVGEQKLVKYNQSILTHATNSYPYTKSFKSRVLLPAMNLPIKATLESVAPSNDYNSNNSVYHGHGNPYIVGYSPIHNALLVSQYFRFLTPTGSAFTQQACRVYFA
;
A
#
# COMPACT_ATOMS: atom_id res chain seq x y z
N MET A 1 21.16 -117.32 -9.13
CA MET A 1 19.84 -116.84 -8.64
C MET A 1 19.59 -115.35 -8.90
N ALA A 2 20.60 -114.52 -9.16
CA ALA A 2 20.39 -113.16 -9.71
C ALA A 2 19.97 -113.16 -11.22
N THR A 3 20.02 -114.32 -11.87
CA THR A 3 19.75 -114.47 -13.30
C THR A 3 18.26 -114.57 -13.65
N ILE A 4 17.39 -115.04 -12.73
CA ILE A 4 15.95 -115.24 -13.05
C ILE A 4 15.14 -113.96 -12.85
N ASN A 5 15.33 -113.20 -11.77
CA ASN A 5 14.60 -111.93 -11.59
C ASN A 5 15.04 -110.88 -12.61
N ASN A 6 16.32 -110.83 -12.97
CA ASN A 6 16.76 -110.00 -14.09
C ASN A 6 16.15 -110.50 -15.40
N ALA A 7 16.08 -111.82 -15.63
CA ALA A 7 15.42 -112.35 -16.82
C ALA A 7 13.90 -112.08 -16.83
N ILE A 8 13.22 -112.07 -15.68
CA ILE A 8 11.79 -111.72 -15.58
C ILE A 8 11.60 -110.22 -15.87
N GLN A 9 12.45 -109.36 -15.30
CA GLN A 9 12.40 -107.92 -15.55
C GLN A 9 12.72 -107.60 -17.01
N GLU A 10 13.79 -108.19 -17.58
CA GLU A 10 14.11 -108.10 -19.00
C GLU A 10 12.99 -108.67 -19.87
N MET A 11 12.33 -109.77 -19.45
CA MET A 11 11.15 -110.28 -20.15
C MET A 11 10.00 -109.28 -20.12
N VAL A 12 9.69 -108.68 -18.98
CA VAL A 12 8.60 -107.70 -18.83
C VAL A 12 8.91 -106.44 -19.63
N ASP A 13 10.13 -105.93 -19.55
CA ASP A 13 10.56 -104.73 -20.27
C ASP A 13 10.56 -104.99 -21.78
N HIS A 14 11.05 -106.16 -22.21
CA HIS A 14 10.97 -106.59 -23.61
C HIS A 14 9.52 -106.83 -24.07
N LEU A 15 8.63 -107.34 -23.20
CA LEU A 15 7.20 -107.50 -23.48
C LEU A 15 6.52 -106.14 -23.65
N VAL A 16 6.85 -105.18 -22.78
CA VAL A 16 6.32 -103.80 -22.82
C VAL A 16 6.81 -103.08 -24.07
N ASP A 17 8.09 -103.23 -24.42
CA ASP A 17 8.66 -102.64 -25.63
C ASP A 17 8.06 -103.27 -26.89
N LYS A 18 7.91 -104.60 -26.94
CA LYS A 18 7.20 -105.30 -28.03
C LYS A 18 5.73 -104.93 -28.12
N MET A 19 5.04 -104.70 -27.00
CA MET A 19 3.66 -104.23 -27.01
C MET A 19 3.52 -102.82 -27.58
N ARG A 20 4.59 -102.01 -27.47
CA ARG A 20 4.64 -100.63 -27.98
C ARG A 20 5.13 -100.55 -29.43
N SER A 21 5.96 -101.49 -29.87
CA SER A 21 6.31 -101.66 -31.29
C SER A 21 5.20 -102.45 -31.99
N ASN A 22 4.94 -102.23 -33.27
CA ASN A 22 3.93 -103.00 -34.03
C ASN A 22 4.36 -104.45 -34.31
N GLU A 23 5.22 -105.02 -33.46
CA GLU A 23 5.79 -106.34 -33.57
C GLU A 23 4.83 -107.36 -32.93
N LYS A 24 4.51 -108.44 -33.64
CA LYS A 24 3.52 -109.40 -33.15
C LYS A 24 4.09 -110.17 -31.95
N LEU A 25 3.43 -110.05 -30.80
CA LEU A 25 3.67 -110.89 -29.63
C LEU A 25 3.46 -112.38 -29.97
N THR A 26 4.32 -113.23 -29.43
CA THR A 26 4.17 -114.68 -29.51
C THR A 26 2.97 -115.15 -28.67
N ALA A 27 2.47 -116.36 -28.92
CA ALA A 27 1.28 -116.89 -28.23
C ALA A 27 1.44 -117.01 -26.71
N GLU A 28 2.66 -117.32 -26.24
CA GLU A 28 2.98 -117.41 -24.81
C GLU A 28 2.97 -116.02 -24.16
N GLU A 29 3.59 -115.04 -24.81
CA GLU A 29 3.60 -113.63 -24.42
C GLU A 29 2.17 -113.08 -24.32
N GLN A 30 1.29 -113.39 -25.28
CA GLN A 30 -0.12 -112.99 -25.25
C GLN A 30 -0.91 -113.59 -24.08
N THR A 31 -0.66 -114.86 -23.73
CA THR A 31 -1.37 -115.55 -22.64
C THR A 31 -1.00 -114.97 -21.26
N LEU A 32 0.29 -114.63 -21.07
CA LEU A 32 0.77 -114.02 -19.83
C LEU A 32 0.10 -112.66 -19.59
N VAL A 33 0.07 -111.81 -20.63
CA VAL A 33 -0.58 -110.49 -20.58
C VAL A 33 -2.07 -110.64 -20.25
N SER A 34 -2.77 -111.58 -20.91
CA SER A 34 -4.21 -111.79 -20.67
C SER A 34 -4.52 -112.17 -19.22
N ASN A 35 -3.74 -113.08 -18.61
CA ASN A 35 -3.96 -113.51 -17.22
C ASN A 35 -3.67 -112.39 -16.21
N ALA A 36 -2.64 -111.57 -16.46
CA ALA A 36 -2.33 -110.42 -15.62
C ALA A 36 -3.46 -109.38 -15.66
N ILE A 37 -3.96 -109.07 -16.87
CA ILE A 37 -5.10 -108.18 -17.07
C ILE A 37 -6.34 -108.70 -16.33
N GLN A 38 -6.62 -110.00 -16.41
CA GLN A 38 -7.79 -110.59 -15.79
C GLN A 38 -7.75 -110.51 -14.25
N LYS A 39 -6.59 -110.74 -13.63
CA LYS A 39 -6.41 -110.59 -12.18
C LYS A 39 -6.51 -109.13 -11.71
N LEU A 40 -5.99 -108.19 -12.50
CA LEU A 40 -6.17 -106.76 -12.22
C LEU A 40 -7.64 -106.34 -12.33
N SER A 41 -8.37 -106.87 -13.32
CA SER A 41 -9.78 -106.53 -13.58
C SER A 41 -10.78 -107.04 -12.54
N SER A 42 -10.39 -107.99 -11.67
CA SER A 42 -11.30 -108.66 -10.72
C SER A 42 -11.07 -108.27 -9.24
N SER A 43 -10.24 -107.25 -8.97
CA SER A 43 -9.89 -106.84 -7.60
C SER A 43 -10.81 -105.75 -7.06
N ALA A 44 -11.81 -106.13 -6.26
CA ALA A 44 -12.76 -105.19 -5.62
C ALA A 44 -12.08 -104.23 -4.62
N ASN A 45 -10.97 -104.64 -4.00
CA ASN A 45 -10.20 -103.79 -3.07
C ASN A 45 -9.48 -102.63 -3.78
N LEU A 46 -9.08 -102.83 -5.05
CA LEU A 46 -8.46 -101.78 -5.86
C LEU A 46 -9.50 -100.70 -6.22
N GLU A 47 -10.72 -101.14 -6.58
CA GLU A 47 -11.84 -100.25 -6.90
C GLU A 47 -12.24 -99.37 -5.71
N ALA A 48 -12.40 -99.94 -4.51
CA ALA A 48 -12.73 -99.18 -3.31
C ALA A 48 -11.64 -98.16 -2.91
N ALA A 49 -10.36 -98.53 -3.04
CA ALA A 49 -9.25 -97.61 -2.79
C ALA A 49 -9.20 -96.46 -3.82
N LEU A 50 -9.47 -96.76 -5.10
CA LEU A 50 -9.58 -95.75 -6.16
C LEU A 50 -10.72 -94.76 -5.89
N VAL A 51 -11.89 -95.25 -5.43
CA VAL A 51 -13.04 -94.40 -5.11
C VAL A 51 -12.74 -93.48 -3.92
N ALA A 52 -12.17 -94.00 -2.83
CA ALA A 52 -11.85 -93.17 -1.66
C ALA A 52 -10.82 -92.06 -1.98
N VAL A 53 -9.78 -92.38 -2.75
CA VAL A 53 -8.80 -91.36 -3.20
C VAL A 53 -9.45 -90.35 -4.15
N ALA A 54 -10.37 -90.78 -5.01
CA ALA A 54 -11.11 -89.88 -5.88
C ALA A 54 -12.03 -88.94 -5.08
N GLU A 55 -12.71 -89.43 -4.04
CA GLU A 55 -13.55 -88.62 -3.15
C GLU A 55 -12.73 -87.58 -2.39
N GLU A 56 -11.59 -87.97 -1.82
CA GLU A 56 -10.68 -87.05 -1.12
C GLU A 56 -10.15 -85.95 -2.05
N HIS A 57 -9.70 -86.32 -3.26
CA HIS A 57 -9.27 -85.35 -4.26
C HIS A 57 -10.41 -84.42 -4.73
N LEU A 58 -11.64 -84.92 -4.83
CA LEU A 58 -12.80 -84.11 -5.20
C LEU A 58 -13.19 -83.13 -4.09
N ASP A 59 -13.10 -83.53 -2.83
CA ASP A 59 -13.35 -82.66 -1.68
C ASP A 59 -12.29 -81.56 -1.57
N GLU A 60 -11.01 -81.92 -1.72
CA GLU A 60 -9.91 -80.96 -1.73
C GLU A 60 -10.03 -79.98 -2.91
N ALA A 61 -10.32 -80.47 -4.11
CA ALA A 61 -10.57 -79.64 -5.28
C ALA A 61 -11.76 -78.70 -5.09
N THR A 62 -12.83 -79.16 -4.45
CA THR A 62 -14.02 -78.35 -4.13
C THR A 62 -13.69 -77.27 -3.11
N GLY A 63 -12.89 -77.57 -2.10
CA GLY A 63 -12.39 -76.61 -1.12
C GLY A 63 -11.51 -75.52 -1.75
N HIS A 64 -10.61 -75.91 -2.66
CA HIS A 64 -9.79 -74.97 -3.43
C HIS A 64 -10.63 -74.09 -4.37
N LEU A 65 -11.61 -74.66 -5.06
CA LEU A 65 -12.52 -73.90 -5.94
C LEU A 65 -13.34 -72.87 -5.17
N THR A 66 -13.85 -73.26 -3.99
CA THR A 66 -14.62 -72.35 -3.13
C THR A 66 -13.76 -71.18 -2.64
N SER A 67 -12.56 -71.49 -2.16
CA SER A 67 -11.59 -70.47 -1.71
C SER A 67 -11.19 -69.51 -2.84
N ALA A 68 -10.92 -70.05 -4.04
CA ALA A 68 -10.61 -69.24 -5.22
C ALA A 68 -11.79 -68.34 -5.63
N SER A 69 -13.02 -68.87 -5.59
CA SER A 69 -14.24 -68.10 -5.86
C SER A 69 -14.40 -66.92 -4.90
N ASP A 70 -14.16 -67.13 -3.60
CA ASP A 70 -14.31 -66.07 -2.61
C ASP A 70 -13.23 -65.00 -2.73
N ILE A 71 -11.98 -65.39 -3.05
CA ILE A 71 -10.90 -64.45 -3.38
C ILE A 71 -11.28 -63.62 -4.62
N VAL A 72 -11.85 -64.24 -5.66
CA VAL A 72 -12.27 -63.51 -6.87
C VAL A 72 -13.36 -62.48 -6.55
N LYS A 73 -14.35 -62.82 -5.69
CA LYS A 73 -15.38 -61.86 -5.26
C LYS A 73 -14.77 -60.68 -4.49
N GLU A 74 -13.81 -60.95 -3.60
CA GLU A 74 -13.12 -59.89 -2.86
C GLU A 74 -12.31 -58.97 -3.79
N LEU A 75 -11.58 -59.54 -4.74
CA LEU A 75 -10.84 -58.79 -5.74
C LEU A 75 -11.76 -57.98 -6.64
N GLN A 76 -12.92 -58.52 -7.01
CA GLN A 76 -13.91 -57.80 -7.80
C GLN A 76 -14.47 -56.59 -7.04
N ALA A 77 -14.76 -56.73 -5.74
CA ALA A 77 -15.18 -55.62 -4.89
C ALA A 77 -14.11 -54.52 -4.79
N LYS A 78 -12.84 -54.90 -4.57
CA LYS A 78 -11.71 -53.96 -4.55
C LYS A 78 -11.49 -53.25 -5.89
N LEU A 79 -11.69 -53.95 -7.00
CA LEU A 79 -11.57 -53.37 -8.34
C LEU A 79 -12.68 -52.35 -8.63
N LEU A 80 -13.91 -52.62 -8.17
CA LEU A 80 -15.02 -51.66 -8.23
C LEU A 80 -14.70 -50.39 -7.44
N GLU A 81 -14.21 -50.52 -6.21
CA GLU A 81 -13.80 -49.37 -5.38
C GLU A 81 -12.66 -48.55 -6.03
N GLN A 82 -11.67 -49.21 -6.64
CA GLN A 82 -10.62 -48.54 -7.40
C GLN A 82 -11.14 -47.85 -8.67
N SER A 83 -12.12 -48.46 -9.35
CA SER A 83 -12.79 -47.86 -10.52
C SER A 83 -13.57 -46.59 -10.14
N ASP A 84 -14.25 -46.59 -8.99
CA ASP A 84 -14.96 -45.41 -8.49
C ASP A 84 -14.00 -44.26 -8.17
N ASN A 85 -12.83 -44.58 -7.58
CA ASN A 85 -11.77 -43.60 -7.33
C ASN A 85 -11.17 -43.02 -8.63
N LEU A 86 -11.05 -43.82 -9.70
CA LEU A 86 -10.65 -43.33 -11.02
C LEU A 86 -11.70 -42.39 -11.64
N GLY A 87 -12.98 -42.60 -11.31
CA GLY A 87 -14.08 -41.72 -11.69
C GLY A 87 -13.99 -40.30 -11.12
N LEU A 88 -13.17 -40.06 -10.09
CA LEU A 88 -12.94 -38.73 -9.52
C LEU A 88 -11.88 -37.91 -10.29
N LEU A 89 -11.11 -38.53 -11.19
CA LEU A 89 -10.07 -37.83 -11.96
C LEU A 89 -10.61 -36.67 -12.81
N PRO A 90 -11.76 -36.78 -13.52
CA PRO A 90 -12.33 -35.68 -14.29
C PRO A 90 -12.76 -34.49 -13.42
N GLU A 91 -13.27 -34.74 -12.21
CA GLU A 91 -13.62 -33.68 -11.26
C GLU A 91 -12.38 -32.95 -10.76
N LEU A 92 -11.31 -33.70 -10.49
CA LEU A 92 -10.01 -33.16 -10.06
C LEU A 92 -9.38 -32.32 -11.17
N GLU A 93 -9.45 -32.77 -12.42
CA GLU A 93 -9.02 -32.03 -13.61
C GLU A 93 -9.82 -30.73 -13.79
N THR A 94 -11.15 -30.80 -13.62
CA THR A 94 -12.03 -29.62 -13.71
C THR A 94 -11.67 -28.58 -12.66
N LYS A 95 -11.54 -28.98 -11.38
CA LYS A 95 -11.13 -28.08 -10.30
C LYS A 95 -9.73 -27.51 -10.50
N PHE A 96 -8.79 -28.32 -11.00
CA PHE A 96 -7.44 -27.85 -11.29
C PHE A 96 -7.45 -26.78 -12.39
N ASN A 97 -8.26 -26.95 -13.44
CA ASN A 97 -8.41 -25.98 -14.53
C ASN A 97 -9.09 -24.68 -14.07
N GLU A 98 -10.09 -24.76 -13.18
CA GLU A 98 -10.74 -23.58 -12.58
C GLU A 98 -9.78 -22.77 -11.70
N ILE A 99 -9.01 -23.45 -10.84
CA ILE A 99 -7.99 -22.81 -9.99
C ILE A 99 -6.92 -22.16 -10.86
N THR A 100 -6.44 -22.87 -11.89
CA THR A 100 -5.40 -22.35 -12.80
C THR A 100 -5.90 -21.13 -13.56
N SER A 101 -7.13 -21.15 -14.08
CA SER A 101 -7.74 -20.00 -14.78
C SER A 101 -7.92 -18.80 -13.87
N SER A 102 -8.34 -19.03 -12.62
CA SER A 102 -8.49 -17.98 -11.60
C SER A 102 -7.14 -17.37 -11.23
N LEU A 103 -6.11 -18.20 -11.04
CA LEU A 103 -4.75 -17.75 -10.75
C LEU A 103 -4.19 -16.91 -11.91
N VAL A 104 -4.33 -17.39 -13.15
CA VAL A 104 -3.89 -16.67 -14.36
C VAL A 104 -4.59 -15.31 -14.46
N THR A 105 -5.90 -15.25 -14.21
CA THR A 105 -6.67 -13.99 -14.24
C THR A 105 -6.20 -13.02 -13.16
N ASN A 106 -6.02 -13.49 -11.93
CA ASN A 106 -5.56 -12.65 -10.82
C ASN A 106 -4.14 -12.12 -11.04
N VAL A 107 -3.24 -12.97 -11.54
CA VAL A 107 -1.86 -12.58 -11.88
C VAL A 107 -1.86 -11.58 -13.03
N ALA A 108 -2.64 -11.80 -14.09
CA ALA A 108 -2.76 -10.90 -15.22
C ALA A 108 -3.30 -9.51 -14.81
N ASN A 109 -4.32 -9.46 -13.96
CA ASN A 109 -4.87 -8.19 -13.44
C ASN A 109 -3.82 -7.43 -12.60
N THR A 110 -3.10 -8.14 -11.73
CA THR A 110 -2.06 -7.54 -10.89
C THR A 110 -0.89 -7.01 -11.72
N LEU A 111 -0.44 -7.78 -12.74
CA LEU A 111 0.63 -7.37 -13.64
C LEU A 111 0.20 -6.28 -14.64
N ALA A 112 -1.07 -6.18 -15.01
CA ALA A 112 -1.55 -5.11 -15.90
C ALA A 112 -1.58 -3.74 -15.20
N ASP A 113 -1.77 -3.72 -13.88
CA ASP A 113 -1.82 -2.49 -13.09
C ASP A 113 -0.46 -2.05 -12.54
N LEU A 114 0.49 -2.97 -12.34
CA LEU A 114 1.84 -2.65 -11.85
C LEU A 114 2.57 -1.59 -12.71
N PRO A 115 2.58 -1.67 -14.06
CA PRO A 115 3.21 -0.65 -14.91
C PRO A 115 2.53 0.71 -14.77
N LYS A 116 1.21 0.76 -14.59
CA LYS A 116 0.49 2.03 -14.40
C LYS A 116 0.87 2.67 -13.07
N GLN A 117 0.93 1.88 -11.99
CA GLN A 117 1.38 2.35 -10.67
C GLN A 117 2.85 2.79 -10.65
N LEU A 118 3.72 2.12 -11.41
CA LEU A 118 5.14 2.48 -11.52
C LEU A 118 5.39 3.74 -12.38
N ILE A 119 4.45 4.10 -13.27
CA ILE A 119 4.60 5.23 -14.21
C ILE A 119 3.84 6.48 -13.74
N ASP A 120 2.78 6.31 -12.93
CA ASP A 120 1.92 7.39 -12.44
C ASP A 120 2.71 8.33 -11.51
N PRO A 121 2.84 9.63 -11.82
CA PRO A 121 3.60 10.59 -11.03
C PRO A 121 3.03 10.86 -9.62
N THR A 122 1.75 10.52 -9.36
CA THR A 122 1.20 10.50 -7.99
C THR A 122 1.78 9.38 -7.13
N TYR A 123 2.31 8.34 -7.76
CA TYR A 123 2.99 7.19 -7.14
C TYR A 123 4.50 7.15 -7.43
N LYS A 124 5.01 7.86 -8.45
CA LYS A 124 6.44 8.12 -8.65
C LYS A 124 6.91 9.09 -7.57
N LEU A 125 7.28 8.53 -6.43
CA LEU A 125 8.40 9.07 -5.69
C LEU A 125 9.69 8.64 -6.40
N GLY A 126 9.97 9.26 -7.55
CA GLY A 126 11.30 9.20 -8.15
C GLY A 126 12.28 9.87 -7.18
N GLU A 127 13.40 9.20 -6.90
CA GLU A 127 14.37 9.63 -5.89
C GLU A 127 14.83 11.08 -6.13
N PRO A 128 14.58 12.01 -5.21
CA PRO A 128 15.19 13.31 -5.26
C PRO A 128 16.41 13.36 -4.37
N GLU A 129 17.55 13.66 -4.98
CA GLU A 129 18.77 14.03 -4.27
C GLU A 129 18.69 15.52 -3.95
N PHE A 130 18.53 15.92 -2.67
CA PHE A 130 18.31 17.33 -2.33
C PHE A 130 19.56 18.21 -2.18
N ARG A 131 19.63 19.34 -2.91
CA ARG A 131 20.66 20.39 -2.99
C ARG A 131 20.00 21.79 -2.93
N LEU A 132 20.48 22.59 -1.97
CA LEU A 132 19.96 23.91 -1.63
C LEU A 132 20.25 24.98 -2.70
N ASP A 133 19.30 25.90 -2.92
CA ASP A 133 19.60 27.28 -3.31
C ASP A 133 18.76 28.29 -2.48
N TYR A 134 19.43 29.38 -2.06
CA TYR A 134 18.98 30.57 -1.33
C TYR A 134 18.98 30.65 0.22
N TYR A 135 19.61 31.75 0.70
CA TYR A 135 19.73 32.24 2.08
C TYR A 135 19.42 33.75 2.11
N ASP A 136 18.64 34.21 3.09
CA ASP A 136 18.55 35.64 3.46
C ASP A 136 19.25 35.87 4.81
N ASN A 137 20.15 36.86 4.85
CA ASN A 137 21.26 37.01 5.79
C ASN A 137 21.05 38.10 6.85
N THR A 138 19.82 38.50 7.17
CA THR A 138 19.62 39.64 8.06
C THR A 138 19.99 39.33 9.52
N THR A 139 21.07 39.98 9.97
CA THR A 139 21.68 39.94 11.30
C THR A 139 20.75 40.43 12.41
N SER A 140 20.36 39.56 13.34
CA SER A 140 19.66 39.99 14.56
C SER A 140 19.83 39.00 15.73
N SER A 141 19.98 39.55 16.94
CA SER A 141 20.23 38.84 18.21
C SER A 141 18.99 38.10 18.72
N ILE A 142 19.14 36.93 19.38
CA ILE A 142 18.04 35.99 19.67
C ILE A 142 17.98 35.66 21.18
N PHE A 143 16.85 35.88 21.87
CA PHE A 143 16.67 35.57 23.32
C PHE A 143 15.30 34.95 23.68
N LYS A 144 15.28 34.15 24.75
CA LYS A 144 14.17 33.30 25.21
C LYS A 144 13.02 34.11 25.86
N SER A 145 11.77 33.87 25.42
CA SER A 145 10.56 34.05 26.24
C SER A 145 9.63 32.84 26.07
N SER A 146 8.59 32.78 26.90
CA SER A 146 7.61 31.70 26.99
C SER A 146 6.58 31.62 25.86
N ASP A 147 6.53 32.61 24.96
CA ASP A 147 5.36 32.79 24.09
C ASP A 147 5.75 32.67 22.60
N GLY A 148 6.04 31.44 22.18
CA GLY A 148 6.20 31.06 20.77
C GLY A 148 5.11 30.09 20.35
N TYR A 149 4.51 30.31 19.18
CA TYR A 149 3.44 29.47 18.64
C TYR A 149 3.84 28.93 17.28
N GLY A 150 3.58 27.63 17.07
CA GLY A 150 3.94 26.92 15.85
C GLY A 150 2.83 26.96 14.81
N VAL A 151 3.04 26.24 13.71
CA VAL A 151 1.98 25.95 12.75
C VAL A 151 1.02 24.95 13.36
N TYR A 152 -0.27 25.21 13.22
CA TYR A 152 -1.34 24.40 13.81
C TYR A 152 -2.23 23.74 12.75
N ASN A 153 -2.70 24.54 11.78
CA ASN A 153 -3.49 24.07 10.65
C ASN A 153 -2.66 24.15 9.37
N SER A 154 -2.76 23.15 8.49
CA SER A 154 -2.09 23.11 7.18
C SER A 154 -2.94 22.39 6.13
N ILE A 155 -2.93 22.86 4.89
CA ILE A 155 -3.47 22.12 3.74
C ILE A 155 -2.61 22.38 2.52
N ASN A 156 -2.25 21.32 1.79
CA ASN A 156 -1.37 21.40 0.63
C ASN A 156 -2.00 20.71 -0.59
N LEU A 157 -1.72 21.25 -1.78
CA LEU A 157 -2.06 20.66 -3.07
C LEU A 157 -0.83 20.57 -3.97
N VAL A 158 -0.58 19.37 -4.49
CA VAL A 158 0.35 19.11 -5.60
C VAL A 158 -0.45 19.03 -6.89
N ASN A 159 -0.28 19.99 -7.80
CA ASN A 159 -0.91 19.94 -9.11
C ASN A 159 0.08 19.39 -10.14
N TYR A 160 -0.01 18.10 -10.43
CA TYR A 160 0.85 17.42 -11.41
C TYR A 160 0.55 17.83 -12.85
N ASP A 161 -0.67 18.29 -13.12
CA ASP A 161 -1.08 18.70 -14.48
C ASP A 161 -0.37 19.99 -14.90
N GLU A 162 -0.15 20.90 -13.96
CA GLU A 162 0.56 22.18 -14.17
C GLU A 162 1.99 22.18 -13.59
N SER A 163 2.38 21.09 -12.93
CA SER A 163 3.63 21.03 -12.15
C SER A 163 3.75 22.16 -11.13
N THR A 164 2.69 22.48 -10.38
CA THR A 164 2.70 23.51 -9.32
C THR A 164 2.41 22.92 -7.94
N PHE A 165 2.88 23.58 -6.88
CA PHE A 165 2.58 23.20 -5.50
C PHE A 165 2.08 24.40 -4.70
N CYS A 166 0.96 24.24 -4.01
CA CYS A 166 0.39 25.27 -3.14
C CYS A 166 0.24 24.73 -1.72
N GLY A 167 0.69 25.48 -0.72
CA GLY A 167 0.50 25.17 0.68
C GLY A 167 -0.08 26.35 1.45
N TYR A 168 -1.17 26.13 2.19
CA TYR A 168 -1.68 27.07 3.19
C TYR A 168 -1.34 26.57 4.58
N TYR A 169 -1.01 27.50 5.48
CA TYR A 169 -0.90 27.19 6.91
C TYR A 169 -1.13 28.39 7.83
N ASP A 170 -1.52 28.12 9.08
CA ASP A 170 -1.70 29.12 10.13
C ASP A 170 -1.36 28.58 11.53
N ALA A 171 -1.53 29.43 12.56
CA ALA A 171 -1.27 29.10 13.96
C ALA A 171 -2.52 29.01 14.84
N GLY A 172 -3.69 28.81 14.23
CA GLY A 172 -5.00 28.80 14.89
C GLY A 172 -5.29 30.11 15.63
N SER A 173 -5.67 30.08 16.91
CA SER A 173 -5.95 31.29 17.71
C SER A 173 -4.75 32.23 17.87
N GLN A 174 -3.55 31.78 17.52
CA GLN A 174 -2.33 32.57 17.66
C GLN A 174 -1.84 33.14 16.33
N THR A 175 -2.68 33.05 15.30
CA THR A 175 -2.46 33.72 14.03
C THR A 175 -2.55 35.23 14.22
N LYS A 176 -1.43 35.92 13.96
CA LYS A 176 -1.27 37.37 14.17
C LYS A 176 -0.16 37.91 13.28
N ALA A 177 0.11 39.21 13.29
CA ALA A 177 1.17 39.82 12.47
C ALA A 177 2.56 39.13 12.61
N ALA A 178 2.89 38.63 13.81
CA ALA A 178 4.15 37.92 14.07
C ALA A 178 4.14 36.42 13.67
N ASN A 179 2.97 35.85 13.41
CA ASN A 179 2.74 34.45 13.04
C ASN A 179 1.55 34.40 12.07
N PRO A 180 1.69 34.97 10.86
CA PRO A 180 0.57 35.18 9.97
C PRO A 180 0.10 33.88 9.32
N ALA A 181 -1.18 33.86 8.92
CA ALA A 181 -1.65 32.88 7.96
C ALA A 181 -0.85 33.09 6.66
N THR A 182 -0.40 31.99 6.06
CA THR A 182 0.53 32.04 4.93
C THR A 182 0.08 31.10 3.82
N ILE A 183 0.12 31.58 2.58
CA ILE A 183 0.04 30.76 1.38
C ILE A 183 1.41 30.79 0.72
N VAL A 184 1.90 29.63 0.32
CA VAL A 184 3.13 29.47 -0.48
C VAL A 184 2.79 28.75 -1.76
N LEU A 185 3.25 29.30 -2.87
CA LEU A 185 3.16 28.69 -4.19
C LEU A 185 4.59 28.43 -4.71
N ILE A 186 4.81 27.23 -5.22
CA ILE A 186 5.97 26.86 -6.00
C ILE A 186 5.49 26.61 -7.41
N GLU A 187 5.93 27.46 -8.34
CA GLU A 187 5.62 27.38 -9.76
C GLU A 187 6.45 26.28 -10.43
N ALA A 188 6.07 25.89 -11.65
CA ALA A 188 6.70 24.80 -12.40
C ALA A 188 8.22 24.95 -12.64
N ASP A 189 8.72 26.19 -12.65
CA ASP A 189 10.14 26.50 -12.77
C ASP A 189 10.89 26.49 -11.43
N GLY A 190 10.19 26.19 -10.33
CA GLY A 190 10.71 26.27 -8.97
C GLY A 190 10.62 27.66 -8.35
N THR A 191 10.05 28.66 -9.03
CA THR A 191 9.87 30.00 -8.46
C THR A 191 8.93 29.94 -7.26
N VAL A 192 9.39 30.46 -6.12
CA VAL A 192 8.62 30.51 -4.88
C VAL A 192 7.99 31.89 -4.71
N SER A 193 6.69 31.90 -4.45
CA SER A 193 5.95 33.10 -4.07
C SER A 193 5.16 32.86 -2.78
N LYS A 194 4.90 33.94 -2.04
CA LYS A 194 4.27 33.89 -0.72
C LYS A 194 3.30 35.03 -0.52
N ALA A 195 2.11 34.71 -0.02
CA ALA A 195 1.16 35.67 0.53
C ALA A 195 0.99 35.47 2.04
N VAL A 196 0.78 36.56 2.79
CA VAL A 196 0.60 36.54 4.25
C VAL A 196 -0.58 37.40 4.68
N GLN A 197 -1.28 36.99 5.73
CA GLN A 197 -2.34 37.77 6.37
C GLN A 197 -2.23 37.67 7.90
N PRO A 198 -2.36 38.80 8.65
CA PRO A 198 -2.19 38.81 10.10
C PRO A 198 -3.40 38.25 10.88
N SER A 199 -4.29 37.50 10.23
CA SER A 199 -5.47 36.89 10.83
C SER A 199 -5.72 35.51 10.21
N SER A 200 -6.28 34.58 10.98
CA SER A 200 -6.77 33.32 10.42
C SER A 200 -7.95 33.60 9.49
N ILE A 201 -8.08 32.79 8.45
CA ILE A 201 -9.25 32.79 7.55
C ILE A 201 -10.41 31.96 8.10
N SER A 202 -10.17 31.11 9.11
CA SER A 202 -11.21 30.36 9.79
C SER A 202 -11.76 31.16 10.97
N SER A 203 -13.08 31.18 11.13
CA SER A 203 -13.72 31.75 12.31
C SER A 203 -13.33 31.02 13.60
N LEU A 204 -13.42 31.74 14.73
CA LEU A 204 -12.98 31.27 16.04
C LEU A 204 -13.73 30.02 16.57
N ASN A 205 -14.86 29.65 15.96
CA ASN A 205 -15.67 28.51 16.41
C ASN A 205 -15.22 27.17 15.80
N GLY A 206 -14.28 27.17 14.84
CA GLY A 206 -13.76 25.96 14.19
C GLY A 206 -14.83 25.19 13.40
N ALA A 207 -15.86 25.87 12.88
CA ALA A 207 -16.89 25.28 12.04
C ALA A 207 -16.60 25.43 10.53
N ASP A 208 -15.81 26.44 10.17
CA ASP A 208 -15.50 26.73 8.77
C ASP A 208 -14.64 25.64 8.15
N ARG A 209 -14.92 25.29 6.90
CA ARG A 209 -14.14 24.32 6.14
C ARG A 209 -13.11 25.07 5.31
N LEU A 210 -11.93 24.49 5.18
CA LEU A 210 -10.86 25.01 4.35
C LEU A 210 -10.44 23.97 3.32
N GLY A 211 -10.39 24.36 2.05
CA GLY A 211 -9.94 23.51 0.96
C GLY A 211 -9.06 24.25 -0.04
N ILE A 212 -8.39 23.49 -0.90
CA ILE A 212 -7.64 24.03 -2.04
C ILE A 212 -8.24 23.40 -3.31
N LEU A 213 -8.38 24.20 -4.36
CA LEU A 213 -8.89 23.77 -5.66
C LEU A 213 -8.02 24.34 -6.79
N VAL A 214 -8.18 23.80 -8.00
CA VAL A 214 -7.58 24.35 -9.22
C VAL A 214 -8.67 25.03 -10.03
N LEU A 215 -8.50 26.30 -10.36
CA LEU A 215 -9.45 27.08 -11.14
C LEU A 215 -9.41 26.72 -12.63
N PRO A 216 -10.42 27.10 -13.43
CA PRO A 216 -10.39 26.98 -14.90
C PRO A 216 -9.19 27.67 -15.56
N SER A 217 -8.59 28.65 -14.89
CA SER A 217 -7.32 29.28 -15.31
C SER A 217 -6.08 28.43 -15.00
N ASN A 218 -6.26 27.20 -14.52
CA ASN A 218 -5.22 26.28 -14.04
C ASN A 218 -4.43 26.75 -12.81
N HIS A 219 -4.78 27.90 -12.24
CA HIS A 219 -4.18 28.38 -11.01
C HIS A 219 -4.79 27.71 -9.78
N THR A 220 -3.94 27.47 -8.78
CA THR A 220 -4.40 26.94 -7.50
C THR A 220 -4.93 28.05 -6.61
N ALA A 221 -6.12 27.85 -6.06
CA ALA A 221 -6.82 28.80 -5.21
C ALA A 221 -7.27 28.16 -3.90
N LEU A 222 -7.27 28.97 -2.84
CA LEU A 222 -7.84 28.60 -1.55
C LEU A 222 -9.35 28.87 -1.59
N PHE A 223 -10.12 28.07 -0.86
CA PHE A 223 -11.53 28.38 -0.60
C PHE A 223 -11.90 28.06 0.84
N THR A 224 -12.84 28.84 1.38
CA THR A 224 -13.46 28.59 2.68
C THR A 224 -14.95 28.41 2.52
N PHE A 225 -15.55 27.54 3.32
CA PHE A 225 -16.99 27.44 3.46
C PHE A 225 -17.38 27.67 4.92
N ALA A 226 -18.25 28.65 5.18
CA ALA A 226 -18.73 29.00 6.51
C ALA A 226 -20.15 28.45 6.72
N PRO A 227 -20.35 27.36 7.49
CA PRO A 227 -21.68 26.76 7.65
C PRO A 227 -22.72 27.68 8.30
N SER A 228 -22.28 28.65 9.12
CA SER A 228 -23.19 29.58 9.80
C SER A 228 -23.81 30.61 8.86
N THR A 229 -23.07 31.07 7.85
CA THR A 229 -23.55 32.02 6.85
C THR A 229 -23.90 31.35 5.54
N LYS A 230 -23.58 30.06 5.39
CA LYS A 230 -23.71 29.29 4.15
C LYS A 230 -22.88 29.86 3.00
N GLU A 231 -21.84 30.62 3.29
CA GLU A 231 -21.03 31.28 2.26
C GLU A 231 -19.83 30.41 1.86
N LEU A 232 -19.71 30.16 0.56
CA LEU A 232 -18.51 29.68 -0.11
C LEU A 232 -17.71 30.88 -0.61
N THR A 233 -16.51 31.08 -0.07
CA THR A 233 -15.57 32.13 -0.49
C THR A 233 -14.40 31.52 -1.22
N ILE A 234 -14.12 32.02 -2.42
CA ILE A 234 -12.95 31.66 -3.23
C ILE A 234 -11.98 32.84 -3.18
N TYR A 235 -10.71 32.56 -2.91
CA TYR A 235 -9.64 33.56 -2.88
C TYR A 235 -8.85 33.54 -4.19
N LYS A 236 -8.29 34.69 -4.55
CA LYS A 236 -7.39 34.81 -5.69
C LYS A 236 -6.20 33.88 -5.53
N ALA A 237 -5.70 33.35 -6.65
CA ALA A 237 -4.51 32.52 -6.67
C ALA A 237 -3.35 33.18 -5.91
N ASN A 238 -2.72 32.42 -5.01
CA ASN A 238 -1.63 32.88 -4.14
C ASN A 238 -1.92 34.20 -3.41
N SER A 239 -3.15 34.39 -2.92
CA SER A 239 -3.57 35.60 -2.25
C SER A 239 -4.68 35.33 -1.24
N PHE A 240 -4.80 36.24 -0.27
CA PHE A 240 -5.92 36.30 0.67
C PHE A 240 -7.01 37.28 0.22
N THR A 241 -6.91 37.81 -0.99
CA THR A 241 -7.95 38.67 -1.58
C THR A 241 -9.09 37.81 -2.08
N VAL A 242 -10.32 38.13 -1.68
CA VAL A 242 -11.52 37.46 -2.16
C VAL A 242 -11.65 37.66 -3.68
N GLU A 243 -11.80 36.55 -4.40
CA GLU A 243 -12.11 36.50 -5.83
C GLU A 243 -13.63 36.45 -6.04
N SER A 244 -14.31 35.58 -5.30
CA SER A 244 -15.76 35.39 -5.41
C SER A 244 -16.37 34.88 -4.11
N VAL A 245 -17.64 35.21 -3.89
CA VAL A 245 -18.48 34.66 -2.83
C VAL A 245 -19.77 34.13 -3.44
N GLN A 246 -20.28 33.01 -2.91
CA GLN A 246 -21.55 32.40 -3.31
C GLN A 246 -22.22 31.80 -2.08
N GLU A 247 -23.52 32.07 -1.89
CA GLU A 247 -24.32 31.36 -0.91
C GLU A 247 -24.57 29.93 -1.39
N THR A 248 -24.56 28.95 -0.48
CA THR A 248 -24.75 27.54 -0.83
C THR A 248 -25.65 26.85 0.19
N ASP A 249 -26.71 26.17 -0.25
CA ASP A 249 -27.71 25.58 0.63
C ASP A 249 -27.14 24.60 1.66
N TYR A 250 -26.11 23.86 1.25
CA TYR A 250 -25.40 22.82 2.01
C TYR A 250 -23.95 22.70 1.55
N PHE A 251 -23.09 22.08 2.37
CA PHE A 251 -21.66 21.89 2.08
C PHE A 251 -21.40 20.75 1.07
N LYS A 252 -21.90 20.91 -0.15
CA LYS A 252 -21.56 20.06 -1.28
C LYS A 252 -21.01 20.94 -2.40
N ILE A 253 -19.72 20.74 -2.63
CA ILE A 253 -18.97 21.43 -3.68
C ILE A 253 -18.41 20.34 -4.58
N TYR A 254 -18.71 20.46 -5.87
CA TYR A 254 -18.21 19.56 -6.89
C TYR A 254 -17.43 20.33 -7.95
N GLN A 255 -16.51 19.64 -8.62
CA GLN A 255 -15.73 20.23 -9.70
C GLN A 255 -15.73 19.33 -10.93
N ASP A 256 -15.89 19.94 -12.11
CA ASP A 256 -15.71 19.21 -13.36
C ASP A 256 -14.24 18.90 -13.63
N LYS A 257 -13.96 17.69 -14.13
CA LYS A 257 -12.59 17.22 -14.36
C LYS A 257 -11.89 17.99 -15.47
N ALA A 258 -12.62 18.37 -16.51
CA ALA A 258 -12.08 18.95 -17.74
C ALA A 258 -12.08 20.48 -17.69
N SER A 259 -13.23 21.10 -17.40
CA SER A 259 -13.35 22.57 -17.35
C SER A 259 -12.82 23.16 -16.04
N LYS A 260 -12.69 22.36 -14.98
CA LYS A 260 -12.43 22.80 -13.61
C LYS A 260 -13.51 23.76 -13.05
N SER A 261 -14.66 23.88 -13.73
CA SER A 261 -15.80 24.66 -13.24
C SER A 261 -16.27 24.08 -11.90
N LEU A 262 -16.64 24.96 -10.97
CA LEU A 262 -17.17 24.55 -9.67
C LEU A 262 -18.69 24.54 -9.71
N PHE A 263 -19.30 23.59 -9.01
CA PHE A 263 -20.74 23.43 -8.93
C PHE A 263 -21.18 23.42 -7.47
N THR A 264 -22.17 24.24 -7.19
CA THR A 264 -22.87 24.28 -5.90
C THR A 264 -24.35 24.59 -6.13
N VAL A 265 -25.14 24.58 -5.06
CA VAL A 265 -26.58 24.80 -5.12
C VAL A 265 -26.96 25.91 -4.16
N ASP A 266 -27.74 26.85 -4.65
CA ASP A 266 -28.29 27.98 -3.90
C ASP A 266 -29.76 28.16 -4.26
N ALA A 267 -30.62 28.30 -3.24
CA ALA A 267 -32.06 28.33 -3.37
C ALA A 267 -32.62 27.16 -4.21
N GLY A 268 -32.00 25.98 -4.10
CA GLY A 268 -32.32 24.79 -4.87
C GLY A 268 -31.89 24.84 -6.34
N ILE A 269 -31.15 25.85 -6.80
CA ILE A 269 -30.75 26.00 -8.20
C ILE A 269 -29.23 25.80 -8.34
N LEU A 270 -28.83 25.09 -9.40
CA LEU A 270 -27.42 24.88 -9.71
C LEU A 270 -26.72 26.21 -10.05
N HIS A 271 -25.55 26.42 -9.46
CA HIS A 271 -24.65 27.52 -9.75
C HIS A 271 -23.31 26.96 -10.22
N GLU A 272 -22.84 27.43 -11.38
CA GLU A 272 -21.56 27.08 -11.98
C GLU A 272 -20.59 28.26 -11.86
N PHE A 273 -19.40 28.05 -11.28
CA PHE A 273 -18.31 29.03 -11.33
C PHE A 273 -17.40 28.74 -12.52
N ASP A 274 -17.33 29.67 -13.47
CA ASP A 274 -16.52 29.55 -14.69
C ASP A 274 -15.05 30.00 -14.51
N GLY A 275 -14.64 30.29 -13.27
CA GLY A 275 -13.34 30.86 -12.94
C GLY A 275 -13.34 32.38 -12.82
N THR A 276 -14.42 33.04 -13.23
CA THR A 276 -14.57 34.50 -13.19
C THR A 276 -15.83 34.93 -12.47
N ARG A 277 -16.94 34.21 -12.70
CA ARG A 277 -18.26 34.53 -12.13
C ARG A 277 -19.08 33.28 -11.91
N TRP A 278 -20.06 33.40 -11.02
CA TRP A 278 -21.11 32.40 -10.85
C TRP A 278 -22.22 32.62 -11.88
N VAL A 279 -22.60 31.53 -12.54
CA VAL A 279 -23.67 31.48 -13.53
C VAL A 279 -24.72 30.50 -13.04
N GLN A 280 -25.93 31.02 -12.85
CA GLN A 280 -27.10 30.22 -12.47
C GLN A 280 -27.58 29.38 -13.66
N LYS A 281 -27.87 28.10 -13.42
CA LYS A 281 -28.42 27.16 -14.41
C LYS A 281 -29.84 26.79 -14.02
N THR A 282 -30.79 27.64 -14.39
CA THR A 282 -32.21 27.55 -14.00
C THR A 282 -32.91 26.27 -14.45
N GLU A 283 -32.36 25.58 -15.44
CA GLU A 283 -32.79 24.27 -15.94
C GLU A 283 -32.46 23.12 -14.98
N HIS A 284 -31.58 23.35 -13.99
CA HIS A 284 -31.15 22.36 -13.01
C HIS A 284 -31.57 22.78 -11.59
N VAL A 285 -32.64 22.14 -11.10
CA VAL A 285 -33.24 22.41 -9.78
C VAL A 285 -33.19 21.15 -8.92
N PHE A 286 -32.83 21.29 -7.65
CA PHE A 286 -32.70 20.24 -6.66
C PHE A 286 -33.55 20.54 -5.44
N SER A 287 -34.32 19.55 -4.97
CA SER A 287 -35.17 19.69 -3.78
C SER A 287 -34.41 19.40 -2.48
N ASN A 288 -33.24 18.76 -2.55
CA ASN A 288 -32.40 18.41 -1.39
C ASN A 288 -30.96 18.06 -1.82
N GLU A 289 -30.10 17.89 -0.83
CA GLU A 289 -28.68 17.53 -0.97
C GLU A 289 -28.47 16.20 -1.71
N SER A 290 -29.25 15.17 -1.40
CA SER A 290 -29.09 13.83 -2.00
C SER A 290 -29.39 13.82 -3.51
N GLN A 291 -30.33 14.65 -3.96
CA GLN A 291 -30.61 14.81 -5.39
C GLN A 291 -29.45 15.46 -6.13
N PHE A 292 -28.84 16.50 -5.54
CA PHE A 292 -27.66 17.13 -6.13
C PHE A 292 -26.46 16.18 -6.17
N GLU A 293 -26.23 15.42 -5.10
CA GLU A 293 -25.18 14.41 -5.05
C GLU A 293 -25.38 13.33 -6.14
N SER A 294 -26.61 12.84 -6.30
CA SER A 294 -26.93 11.86 -7.36
C SER A 294 -26.70 12.43 -8.76
N TRP A 295 -27.03 13.72 -8.97
CA TRP A 295 -26.76 14.42 -10.22
C TRP A 295 -25.26 14.55 -10.46
N ALA A 296 -24.48 14.97 -9.46
CA ALA A 296 -23.05 15.15 -9.57
C ALA A 296 -22.32 13.83 -9.87
N ILE A 297 -22.75 12.72 -9.26
CA ILE A 297 -22.23 11.37 -9.54
C ILE A 297 -22.53 10.97 -10.99
N THR A 298 -23.75 11.22 -11.48
CA THR A 298 -24.14 10.93 -12.87
C THR A 298 -23.29 11.72 -13.87
N HIS A 299 -22.91 12.95 -13.52
CA HIS A 299 -22.01 13.80 -14.31
C HIS A 299 -20.52 13.56 -14.03
N GLN A 300 -20.20 12.58 -13.17
CA GLN A 300 -18.83 12.19 -12.81
C GLN A 300 -17.97 13.34 -12.24
N LEU A 301 -18.61 14.29 -11.54
CA LEU A 301 -17.93 15.42 -10.93
C LEU A 301 -17.11 14.99 -9.71
N LEU A 302 -16.04 15.71 -9.41
CA LEU A 302 -15.15 15.45 -8.28
C LEU A 302 -15.69 16.08 -6.99
N PRO A 303 -15.81 15.34 -5.88
CA PRO A 303 -16.32 15.86 -4.61
C PRO A 303 -15.26 16.67 -3.85
N LEU A 304 -15.10 17.97 -4.15
CA LEU A 304 -14.13 18.83 -3.47
C LEU A 304 -14.41 19.00 -1.97
N HIS A 305 -15.66 18.87 -1.53
CA HIS A 305 -16.03 18.94 -0.12
C HIS A 305 -15.36 17.84 0.74
N GLU A 306 -14.92 16.73 0.14
CA GLU A 306 -14.14 15.68 0.80
C GLU A 306 -12.65 16.03 0.97
N GLN A 307 -12.14 17.03 0.23
CA GLN A 307 -10.74 17.45 0.24
C GLN A 307 -10.55 18.73 1.07
N THR A 308 -11.15 18.74 2.26
CA THR A 308 -11.10 19.89 3.18
C THR A 308 -10.64 19.50 4.57
N ILE A 309 -10.06 20.45 5.28
CA ILE A 309 -9.84 20.36 6.72
C ILE A 309 -10.90 21.16 7.48
N LEU A 310 -11.06 20.84 8.75
CA LEU A 310 -11.77 21.67 9.72
C LEU A 310 -10.72 22.36 10.59
N PRO A 311 -10.30 23.60 10.27
CA PRO A 311 -9.33 24.31 11.09
C PRO A 311 -9.88 24.48 12.50
N LYS A 312 -9.04 24.31 13.50
CA LYS A 312 -9.40 24.58 14.89
C LYS A 312 -8.76 25.89 15.33
N ALA A 313 -9.49 26.62 16.18
CA ALA A 313 -8.99 27.82 16.85
C ALA A 313 -7.96 27.51 17.94
N SER A 314 -7.65 26.24 18.23
CA SER A 314 -6.56 25.90 19.15
C SER A 314 -5.21 26.34 18.58
N SER A 315 -4.20 26.45 19.43
CA SER A 315 -2.83 26.73 19.00
C SER A 315 -1.90 25.69 19.61
N GLU A 316 -0.86 25.29 18.89
CA GLU A 316 0.22 24.53 19.49
C GLU A 316 1.25 25.52 20.03
N GLN A 317 1.36 25.56 21.35
CA GLN A 317 2.51 26.18 21.97
C GLN A 317 3.75 25.39 21.57
N ILE A 318 4.77 26.11 21.14
CA ILE A 318 6.09 25.53 20.97
C ILE A 318 6.60 25.29 22.39
N SER A 319 6.46 24.06 22.89
CA SER A 319 6.89 23.75 24.25
C SER A 319 8.39 23.98 24.40
N ASN A 320 8.77 24.70 25.46
CA ASN A 320 10.15 24.80 25.92
C ASN A 320 10.57 23.54 26.73
N ASP A 321 9.77 22.48 26.69
CA ASP A 321 9.77 21.39 27.70
C ASP A 321 10.88 20.36 27.56
N LEU A 322 11.85 20.58 26.67
CA LEU A 322 13.16 19.95 26.86
C LEU A 322 13.94 20.71 27.95
N ARG A 323 13.45 20.58 29.20
CA ARG A 323 14.27 20.76 30.40
C ARG A 323 15.29 19.62 30.44
N GLY A 324 16.38 19.75 29.69
CA GLY A 324 17.41 18.73 29.69
C GLY A 324 18.32 18.84 28.49
N PHE A 325 19.48 19.46 28.69
CA PHE A 325 20.57 19.58 27.72
C PHE A 325 21.34 18.26 27.50
N GLY A 326 20.73 17.10 27.72
CA GLY A 326 21.37 15.79 27.57
C GLY A 326 20.61 14.93 26.58
N HIS A 327 21.32 14.39 25.58
CA HIS A 327 20.93 13.28 24.67
C HIS A 327 20.45 13.61 23.25
N ALA A 328 20.23 14.86 22.83
CA ALA A 328 19.76 15.16 21.47
C ALA A 328 20.74 16.01 20.62
N HIS A 329 22.05 15.79 20.74
CA HIS A 329 23.05 16.59 20.01
C HIS A 329 23.10 16.31 18.50
N ASP A 330 22.47 15.24 18.02
CA ASP A 330 22.64 14.75 16.65
C ASP A 330 21.41 14.89 15.76
N CYS A 331 20.28 15.44 16.24
CA CYS A 331 19.12 15.71 15.38
C CYS A 331 18.19 16.82 15.91
N LEU A 332 17.56 17.55 15.00
CA LEU A 332 16.47 18.50 15.21
C LEU A 332 15.13 17.79 14.97
N LEU A 333 14.30 17.69 15.99
CA LEU A 333 12.95 17.13 15.85
C LEU A 333 12.09 18.11 15.05
N VAL A 334 11.43 17.63 13.99
CA VAL A 334 10.42 18.40 13.27
C VAL A 334 9.05 17.82 13.57
N LYS A 335 8.16 18.71 13.97
CA LYS A 335 6.77 18.39 14.22
C LYS A 335 5.91 18.59 12.98
N ARG A 336 4.84 17.82 12.89
CA ARG A 336 3.74 18.07 11.95
C ARG A 336 2.68 18.94 12.63
N PRO A 337 1.98 19.80 11.87
CA PRO A 337 0.77 20.47 12.34
C PRO A 337 -0.28 19.45 12.83
N GLN A 338 -1.07 19.84 13.83
CA GLN A 338 -2.11 18.96 14.40
C GLN A 338 -3.24 18.66 13.42
N ILE A 339 -3.59 19.63 12.57
CA ILE A 339 -4.64 19.50 11.56
C ILE A 339 -4.00 19.72 10.20
N GLN A 340 -3.90 18.64 9.42
CA GLN A 340 -3.24 18.69 8.12
C GLN A 340 -3.93 17.82 7.07
N LEU A 341 -3.81 18.25 5.81
CA LEU A 341 -4.21 17.47 4.64
C LEU A 341 -3.21 17.71 3.50
N GLU A 342 -2.77 16.64 2.84
CA GLU A 342 -1.96 16.70 1.62
C GLU A 342 -2.76 16.08 0.47
N VAL A 343 -2.95 16.86 -0.59
CA VAL A 343 -3.77 16.49 -1.76
C VAL A 343 -2.90 16.53 -3.01
N ALA A 344 -3.17 15.64 -3.97
CA ALA A 344 -2.62 15.67 -5.31
C ALA A 344 -3.76 15.83 -6.34
N LEU A 345 -3.50 16.57 -7.41
CA LEU A 345 -4.31 16.59 -8.63
C LEU A 345 -3.47 16.02 -9.76
N HIS A 346 -3.94 14.95 -10.40
CA HIS A 346 -3.31 14.39 -11.59
C HIS A 346 -4.36 13.87 -12.56
N GLN A 347 -4.23 14.21 -13.84
CA GLN A 347 -5.17 13.88 -14.92
C GLN A 347 -6.61 14.25 -14.55
N GLY A 348 -6.78 15.41 -13.91
CA GLY A 348 -8.08 15.86 -13.41
C GLY A 348 -8.71 14.98 -12.35
N ARG A 349 -7.92 14.29 -11.52
CA ARG A 349 -8.39 13.53 -10.35
C ARG A 349 -7.68 13.97 -9.08
N TYR A 350 -8.46 14.22 -8.03
CA TYR A 350 -7.92 14.47 -6.70
C TYR A 350 -7.63 13.17 -5.96
N SER A 351 -6.49 13.08 -5.30
CA SER A 351 -6.14 11.99 -4.39
C SER A 351 -5.48 12.55 -3.13
N GLN A 352 -5.69 11.87 -2.00
CA GLN A 352 -4.98 12.21 -0.76
C GLN A 352 -3.59 11.57 -0.77
N ILE A 353 -2.59 12.35 -0.41
CA ILE A 353 -1.21 11.88 -0.29
C ILE A 353 -1.01 11.33 1.13
N PRO A 354 -0.41 10.13 1.28
CA PRO A 354 -0.07 9.60 2.59
C PRO A 354 0.79 10.57 3.40
N LEU A 355 0.34 10.87 4.62
CA LEU A 355 1.04 11.80 5.50
C LEU A 355 2.37 11.20 5.98
N VAL A 356 3.43 11.99 5.83
CA VAL A 356 4.71 11.71 6.48
C VAL A 356 4.60 12.01 7.98
N GLY A 357 4.86 11.03 8.85
CA GLY A 357 4.85 11.21 10.31
C GLY A 357 5.97 12.13 10.84
N GLU A 358 6.15 12.20 12.17
CA GLU A 358 7.23 12.98 12.78
C GLU A 358 8.61 12.60 12.22
N GLN A 359 9.46 13.61 11.99
CA GLN A 359 10.78 13.41 11.38
C GLN A 359 11.89 13.95 12.29
N LYS A 360 13.07 13.35 12.18
CA LYS A 360 14.29 13.83 12.83
C LYS A 360 15.25 14.33 11.76
N LEU A 361 15.60 15.61 11.81
CA LEU A 361 16.62 16.16 10.93
C LEU A 361 17.98 15.99 11.58
N VAL A 362 18.82 15.07 11.09
CA VAL A 362 20.13 14.76 11.70
C VAL A 362 21.10 15.96 11.61
N LYS A 363 22.15 16.03 12.41
CA LYS A 363 23.21 17.06 12.39
C LYS A 363 24.41 16.51 11.63
N TYR A 364 25.09 17.28 10.78
CA TYR A 364 26.26 16.78 10.05
C TYR A 364 27.50 17.67 10.08
N ASN A 365 27.39 18.97 10.33
CA ASN A 365 28.60 19.79 10.40
C ASN A 365 28.52 20.91 11.44
N GLN A 366 29.59 21.02 12.22
CA GLN A 366 29.86 22.11 13.14
C GLN A 366 31.25 22.63 12.81
N SER A 367 31.33 23.74 12.08
CA SER A 367 32.58 24.46 11.88
C SER A 367 32.66 25.60 12.89
N ILE A 368 33.75 25.62 13.64
CA ILE A 368 34.17 26.80 14.41
C ILE A 368 34.98 27.64 13.43
N LEU A 369 34.44 28.79 13.04
CA LEU A 369 35.27 29.84 12.44
C LEU A 369 36.09 30.43 13.59
N THR A 370 37.22 29.80 13.89
CA THR A 370 38.30 30.47 14.62
C THR A 370 38.64 31.71 13.79
N HIS A 371 38.68 32.89 14.40
CA HIS A 371 39.46 34.09 14.02
C HIS A 371 38.85 35.32 14.73
N ALA A 372 38.75 35.28 16.07
CA ALA A 372 38.77 36.44 16.97
C ALA A 372 38.68 35.95 18.41
N THR A 373 39.53 36.46 19.29
CA THR A 373 39.55 36.15 20.73
C THR A 373 38.26 36.53 21.46
N ASN A 374 37.38 37.33 20.83
CA ASN A 374 36.21 37.93 21.47
C ASN A 374 34.88 37.75 20.70
N SER A 375 34.85 36.94 19.64
CA SER A 375 33.64 36.74 18.84
C SER A 375 33.66 35.36 18.19
N TYR A 376 32.73 34.49 18.59
CA TYR A 376 32.56 33.16 18.01
C TYR A 376 31.37 33.16 17.04
N PRO A 377 31.59 33.33 15.73
CA PRO A 377 30.59 32.99 14.73
C PRO A 377 30.40 31.46 14.71
N TYR A 378 29.28 30.98 15.23
CA TYR A 378 28.92 29.56 15.17
C TYR A 378 28.01 29.32 13.97
N THR A 379 28.48 28.51 13.02
CA THR A 379 27.62 27.97 11.95
C THR A 379 27.16 26.58 12.35
N LYS A 380 25.83 26.35 12.43
CA LYS A 380 25.24 25.03 12.68
C LYS A 380 24.56 24.52 11.41
N SER A 381 25.06 23.43 10.84
CA SER A 381 24.44 22.77 9.69
C SER A 381 23.74 21.49 10.14
N PHE A 382 22.43 21.39 9.86
CA PHE A 382 21.66 20.17 10.05
C PHE A 382 21.62 19.41 8.71
N LYS A 383 21.74 18.07 8.68
CA LYS A 383 21.39 17.25 7.51
C LYS A 383 20.25 16.32 7.87
N SER A 384 19.08 16.62 7.33
CA SER A 384 17.86 15.85 7.51
C SER A 384 17.88 14.45 6.88
N ARG A 385 17.10 13.52 7.43
CA ARG A 385 16.54 12.44 6.62
C ARG A 385 15.02 12.43 6.77
N VAL A 386 14.27 12.38 5.67
CA VAL A 386 12.79 12.32 5.67
C VAL A 386 12.35 10.93 5.23
N LEU A 387 11.53 10.25 6.03
CA LEU A 387 10.94 8.95 5.70
C LEU A 387 9.59 9.17 5.00
N LEU A 388 9.50 8.84 3.71
CA LEU A 388 8.22 8.92 2.97
C LEU A 388 7.47 7.58 3.08
N PRO A 389 6.13 7.56 3.26
CA PRO A 389 5.35 6.36 3.60
C PRO A 389 5.45 5.18 2.62
N ALA A 390 5.84 5.45 1.36
CA ALA A 390 6.03 4.41 0.35
C ALA A 390 7.41 3.70 0.45
N MET A 391 8.30 4.16 1.33
CA MET A 391 9.67 3.66 1.46
C MET A 391 9.96 3.24 2.89
N ASN A 392 10.33 1.98 3.09
CA ASN A 392 10.94 1.47 4.33
C ASN A 392 12.38 2.01 4.56
N LEU A 393 12.80 3.07 3.83
CA LEU A 393 14.13 3.65 3.89
C LEU A 393 14.05 5.19 3.91
N PRO A 394 14.69 5.87 4.88
CA PRO A 394 14.64 7.32 4.98
C PRO A 394 15.53 8.00 3.92
N ILE A 395 14.97 8.96 3.18
CA ILE A 395 15.67 9.79 2.17
C ILE A 395 16.60 10.78 2.87
N LYS A 396 17.78 11.07 2.30
CA LYS A 396 18.80 11.96 2.87
C LYS A 396 18.72 13.36 2.26
N ALA A 397 18.43 14.37 3.08
CA ALA A 397 18.40 15.79 2.69
C ALA A 397 19.39 16.61 3.55
N THR A 398 19.94 17.72 3.03
CA THR A 398 20.88 18.58 3.78
C THR A 398 20.20 19.92 4.09
N LEU A 399 20.16 20.34 5.36
CA LEU A 399 19.45 21.53 5.86
C LEU A 399 20.40 22.45 6.67
N GLU A 400 21.10 23.36 6.01
CA GLU A 400 22.02 24.26 6.72
C GLU A 400 21.27 25.46 7.31
N SER A 401 21.47 25.76 8.61
CA SER A 401 20.89 26.95 9.26
C SER A 401 21.97 27.79 9.92
N VAL A 402 22.45 28.81 9.22
CA VAL A 402 23.50 29.72 9.70
C VAL A 402 22.87 30.88 10.49
N ALA A 403 23.37 31.15 11.70
CA ALA A 403 23.02 32.36 12.45
C ALA A 403 24.28 33.15 12.84
N PRO A 404 24.22 34.50 12.86
CA PRO A 404 25.34 35.34 13.29
C PRO A 404 25.53 35.31 14.82
N SER A 405 26.74 35.68 15.28
CA SER A 405 27.09 35.72 16.71
C SER A 405 26.36 36.82 17.47
N ASN A 406 26.22 36.62 18.78
CA ASN A 406 25.72 37.63 19.71
C ASN A 406 26.92 38.30 20.40
N ASP A 407 27.03 39.63 20.32
CA ASP A 407 28.15 40.42 20.88
C ASP A 407 28.00 40.73 22.38
N TYR A 408 27.04 40.11 23.08
CA TYR A 408 26.86 40.36 24.50
C TYR A 408 27.71 39.43 25.36
N ASN A 409 28.72 40.01 25.99
CA ASN A 409 29.75 39.49 26.89
C ASN A 409 29.21 38.71 28.12
N SER A 410 28.41 37.69 27.88
CA SER A 410 28.08 36.65 28.86
C SER A 410 28.64 35.34 28.32
N ASN A 411 29.18 34.49 29.19
CA ASN A 411 29.73 33.17 28.90
C ASN A 411 28.68 32.15 28.36
N ASN A 412 27.63 32.63 27.68
CA ASN A 412 26.50 31.90 27.15
C ASN A 412 26.39 32.08 25.62
N SER A 413 27.52 32.00 24.92
CA SER A 413 27.60 32.03 23.45
C SER A 413 27.00 30.76 22.84
N VAL A 414 25.68 30.60 22.97
CA VAL A 414 24.95 29.42 22.50
C VAL A 414 23.81 29.86 21.60
N TYR A 415 23.79 29.28 20.40
CA TYR A 415 22.67 29.36 19.46
C TYR A 415 21.36 28.93 20.14
N HIS A 416 20.37 29.82 20.17
CA HIS A 416 19.02 29.55 20.67
C HIS A 416 17.98 29.76 19.56
N GLY A 417 17.90 28.86 18.58
CA GLY A 417 16.70 28.79 17.75
C GLY A 417 15.50 28.53 18.66
N HIS A 418 14.54 29.45 18.71
CA HIS A 418 13.36 29.32 19.57
C HIS A 418 12.33 28.42 18.91
N GLY A 419 12.47 27.11 19.13
CA GLY A 419 11.43 26.15 18.80
C GLY A 419 11.80 25.12 17.75
N ASN A 420 11.11 23.98 17.82
CA ASN A 420 11.18 22.95 16.79
C ASN A 420 10.60 23.53 15.48
N PRO A 421 11.28 23.38 14.33
CA PRO A 421 10.67 23.65 13.03
C PRO A 421 9.44 22.76 12.81
N TYR A 422 8.57 23.20 11.90
CA TYR A 422 7.38 22.46 11.49
C TYR A 422 7.45 22.16 10.00
N ILE A 423 7.30 20.88 9.62
CA ILE A 423 7.11 20.49 8.21
C ILE A 423 5.66 20.79 7.88
N VAL A 424 5.46 21.79 7.04
CA VAL A 424 4.14 22.24 6.60
C VAL A 424 3.64 21.37 5.46
N GLY A 425 4.52 21.00 4.53
CA GLY A 425 4.19 20.19 3.37
C GLY A 425 5.43 19.75 2.59
N TYR A 426 5.20 18.83 1.65
CA TYR A 426 6.21 18.32 0.73
C TYR A 426 5.70 18.43 -0.70
N SER A 427 6.51 19.00 -1.59
CA SER A 427 6.27 19.06 -3.02
C SER A 427 7.08 17.97 -3.73
N PRO A 428 6.47 16.85 -4.14
CA PRO A 428 7.17 15.74 -4.81
C PRO A 428 7.56 16.06 -6.26
N ILE A 429 6.92 17.04 -6.89
CA ILE A 429 7.21 17.45 -8.28
C ILE A 429 8.45 18.36 -8.37
N HIS A 430 8.62 19.25 -7.40
CA HIS A 430 9.79 20.13 -7.30
C HIS A 430 10.88 19.53 -6.43
N ASN A 431 10.56 18.42 -5.76
CA ASN A 431 11.36 17.87 -4.70
C ASN A 431 11.69 18.97 -3.69
N ALA A 432 10.65 19.56 -3.09
CA ALA A 432 10.81 20.70 -2.21
C ALA A 432 10.12 20.47 -0.86
N LEU A 433 10.81 20.77 0.23
CA LEU A 433 10.24 20.71 1.57
C LEU A 433 9.82 22.11 2.04
N LEU A 434 8.56 22.25 2.45
CA LEU A 434 8.04 23.47 3.04
C LEU A 434 8.16 23.41 4.57
N VAL A 435 8.90 24.34 5.15
CA VAL A 435 9.14 24.39 6.60
C VAL A 435 8.83 25.78 7.14
N SER A 436 8.08 25.81 8.23
CA SER A 436 7.87 27.02 9.02
C SER A 436 8.71 26.99 10.27
N GLN A 437 9.37 28.12 10.58
CA GLN A 437 10.13 28.30 11.79
C GLN A 437 9.88 29.68 12.40
N TYR A 438 9.66 29.69 13.71
CA TYR A 438 9.47 30.90 14.49
C TYR A 438 10.81 31.44 14.98
N PHE A 439 11.03 32.75 14.82
CA PHE A 439 12.18 33.45 15.32
C PHE A 439 11.74 34.59 16.24
N ARG A 440 12.49 34.78 17.32
CA ARG A 440 12.36 35.93 18.20
C ARG A 440 13.70 36.62 18.31
N PHE A 441 13.74 37.84 17.82
CA PHE A 441 14.91 38.68 17.82
C PHE A 441 14.78 39.74 18.92
N LEU A 442 15.82 39.99 19.70
CA LEU A 442 15.91 41.21 20.51
C LEU A 442 16.83 42.19 19.82
N THR A 443 16.50 43.47 19.96
CA THR A 443 17.37 44.57 19.57
C THR A 443 18.29 44.96 20.74
N PRO A 444 19.39 45.68 20.48
CA PRO A 444 20.27 46.20 21.54
C PRO A 444 19.55 47.08 22.58
N THR A 445 18.40 47.66 22.23
CA THR A 445 17.57 48.49 23.12
C THR A 445 16.63 47.67 24.01
N GLY A 446 16.69 46.34 23.95
CA GLY A 446 15.84 45.43 24.73
C GLY A 446 14.45 45.19 24.15
N SER A 447 14.10 45.84 23.03
CA SER A 447 12.82 45.60 22.34
C SER A 447 12.89 44.31 21.52
N ALA A 448 11.89 43.45 21.68
CA ALA A 448 11.76 42.18 20.95
C ALA A 448 10.97 42.38 19.66
N PHE A 449 11.47 41.87 18.54
CA PHE A 449 10.67 41.66 17.34
C PHE A 449 10.63 40.17 17.01
N THR A 450 9.47 39.68 16.60
CA THR A 450 9.25 38.27 16.30
C THR A 450 8.90 38.13 14.83
N GLN A 451 9.43 37.08 14.21
CA GLN A 451 9.21 36.82 12.80
C GLN A 451 9.08 35.32 12.58
N GLN A 452 8.03 34.93 11.88
CA GLN A 452 7.94 33.61 11.29
C GLN A 452 8.64 33.62 9.95
N ALA A 453 9.58 32.70 9.74
CA ALA A 453 10.15 32.45 8.44
C ALA A 453 9.48 31.22 7.83
N CYS A 454 9.05 31.39 6.59
CA CYS A 454 8.72 30.27 5.71
C CYS A 454 9.94 29.96 4.87
N ARG A 455 10.31 28.68 4.78
CA ARG A 455 11.46 28.24 3.99
C ARG A 455 11.03 27.09 3.09
N VAL A 456 11.39 27.19 1.82
CA VAL A 456 11.26 26.12 0.84
C VAL A 456 12.65 25.57 0.59
N TYR A 457 12.83 24.26 0.72
CA TYR A 457 14.10 23.61 0.50
C TYR A 457 14.00 22.68 -0.70
N PHE A 458 14.57 23.09 -1.84
CA PHE A 458 14.62 22.29 -3.07
C PHE A 458 15.64 21.17 -3.01
N ALA A 459 15.45 20.22 -3.93
CA ALA A 459 16.35 19.13 -4.18
C ALA A 459 17.24 19.30 -5.40
#